data_AF-A0A7S2H2C2-F1
#
_entry.id   AF-A0A7S2H2C2-F1
#
_cell.length_a   1.000
_cell.length_b   1.000
_cell.length_c   1.000
_cell.angle_alpha   90.00
_cell.angle_beta   90.00
_cell.angle_gamma   90.00
#
_symmetry.space_group_name_H-M   'P 1'
#
loop_
_entity.id
_entity.type
_entity.pdbx_description
1 polymer ?
#
loop_
_entity_poly.entity_id
_entity_poly.type
_entity_poly.pdbx_seq_one_letter_code
_entity_poly.pdbx_strand_id
1 'polypeptide(L)'
;ELKKRVEAGEVHGVIVTNPLNPSGHVMTTEEVSMLLGLAESHDLFVIFDECYLDMMFNGKAHISPIAGGLRDNVVACRGFSKCMGCQSWRCGYAISTQGTIEGMMRMMDPLYICTNWTQHALAEYFGQHQDDFVSHCTNLNLLLQENWRILSAAFKKRFGWEPLEPDGTMYGMFKHKDETDIKACERALQAGVGICPGNVFYGDVANPPKCSG
;
A
#
# COMPACT_ATOMS: atom_id res chain seq x y z
N GLU A 1 15.98 -8.03 -10.93
CA GLU A 1 15.06 -8.71 -11.87
C GLU A 1 14.29 -7.72 -12.73
N LEU A 2 13.45 -6.85 -12.14
CA LEU A 2 12.64 -5.87 -12.88
C LEU A 2 13.41 -5.13 -13.99
N LYS A 3 14.54 -4.50 -13.65
CA LYS A 3 15.39 -3.78 -14.61
C LYS A 3 15.74 -4.61 -15.86
N LYS A 4 16.12 -5.88 -15.69
CA LYS A 4 16.47 -6.77 -16.81
C LYS A 4 15.28 -7.00 -17.74
N ARG A 5 14.09 -7.20 -17.17
CA ARG A 5 12.85 -7.45 -17.93
C ARG A 5 12.36 -6.19 -18.65
N VAL A 6 12.53 -5.02 -18.02
CA VAL A 6 12.29 -3.71 -18.64
C VAL A 6 13.26 -3.49 -19.81
N GLU A 7 14.55 -3.73 -19.60
CA GLU A 7 15.59 -3.61 -20.65
C GLU A 7 15.38 -4.60 -21.81
N ALA A 8 14.78 -5.77 -21.53
CA ALA A 8 14.40 -6.75 -22.54
C ALA A 8 13.08 -6.42 -23.28
N GLY A 9 12.37 -5.35 -22.90
CA GLY A 9 11.09 -4.97 -23.50
C GLY A 9 9.90 -5.87 -23.11
N GLU A 10 10.04 -6.64 -22.03
CA GLU A 10 9.00 -7.58 -21.57
C GLU A 10 7.96 -6.90 -20.65
N VAL A 11 8.24 -5.69 -20.18
CA VAL A 11 7.45 -4.98 -19.18
C VAL A 11 7.07 -3.61 -19.71
N HIS A 12 5.77 -3.39 -19.86
CA HIS A 12 5.20 -2.14 -20.37
C HIS A 12 4.70 -1.22 -19.24
N GLY A 13 4.50 -1.78 -18.04
CA GLY A 13 4.13 -1.01 -16.87
C GLY A 13 4.29 -1.77 -15.56
N VAL A 14 4.28 -1.03 -14.47
CA VAL A 14 4.42 -1.52 -13.10
C VAL A 14 3.34 -0.88 -12.23
N ILE A 15 2.67 -1.70 -11.43
CA ILE A 15 1.84 -1.24 -10.32
C ILE A 15 2.61 -1.55 -9.04
N VAL A 16 2.78 -0.53 -8.19
CA VAL A 16 3.45 -0.67 -6.91
C VAL A 16 2.56 -0.13 -5.82
N THR A 17 2.34 -0.93 -4.78
CA THR A 17 1.63 -0.47 -3.58
C THR A 17 2.67 -0.01 -2.56
N ASN A 18 2.65 1.26 -2.18
CA ASN A 18 3.60 1.85 -1.26
C ASN A 18 2.90 2.87 -0.34
N PRO A 19 2.74 2.60 0.97
CA PRO A 19 3.19 1.40 1.72
C PRO A 19 2.52 0.09 1.29
N LEU A 20 3.28 -1.01 1.30
CA LEU A 20 2.89 -2.30 0.72
C LEU A 20 1.96 -3.13 1.63
N ASN A 21 0.78 -3.49 1.13
CA ASN A 21 -0.03 -4.60 1.66
C ASN A 21 0.41 -5.91 0.98
N PRO A 22 0.80 -6.99 1.70
CA PRO A 22 0.56 -7.24 3.13
C PRO A 22 1.74 -7.05 4.07
N SER A 23 2.96 -6.88 3.57
CA SER A 23 4.16 -6.90 4.43
C SER A 23 4.38 -5.64 5.26
N GLY A 24 3.68 -4.55 4.92
CA GLY A 24 3.87 -3.24 5.52
C GLY A 24 5.17 -2.55 5.11
N HIS A 25 5.87 -3.03 4.06
CA HIS A 25 7.13 -2.41 3.60
C HIS A 25 6.87 -1.00 3.06
N VAL A 26 7.71 -0.05 3.45
CA VAL A 26 7.72 1.31 2.89
C VAL A 26 8.97 1.45 2.06
N MET A 27 8.79 1.77 0.77
CA MET A 27 9.90 1.91 -0.16
C MET A 27 10.87 2.99 0.29
N THR A 28 12.18 2.73 0.15
CA THR A 28 13.20 3.74 0.40
C THR A 28 13.28 4.75 -0.74
N THR A 29 13.93 5.89 -0.48
CA THR A 29 14.19 6.91 -1.51
C THR A 29 14.92 6.32 -2.72
N GLU A 30 15.86 5.40 -2.48
CA GLU A 30 16.64 4.72 -3.53
C GLU A 30 15.75 3.80 -4.36
N GLU A 31 14.84 3.06 -3.74
CA GLU A 31 13.89 2.18 -4.43
C GLU A 31 12.92 2.99 -5.31
N VAL A 32 12.37 4.09 -4.77
CA VAL A 32 11.48 4.99 -5.53
C VAL A 32 12.25 5.64 -6.69
N SER A 33 13.45 6.16 -6.43
CA SER A 33 14.28 6.81 -7.44
C SER A 33 14.69 5.85 -8.55
N MET A 34 15.01 4.60 -8.20
CA MET A 34 15.32 3.55 -9.18
C MET A 34 14.13 3.28 -10.10
N LEU A 35 12.92 3.13 -9.54
CA LEU A 35 11.73 2.86 -10.33
C LEU A 35 11.35 4.04 -11.23
N LEU A 36 11.44 5.27 -10.73
CA LEU A 36 11.22 6.48 -11.53
C LEU A 36 12.27 6.65 -12.63
N GLY A 37 13.53 6.28 -12.37
CA GLY A 37 14.59 6.29 -13.38
C GLY A 37 14.34 5.27 -14.50
N LEU A 38 13.77 4.11 -14.17
CA LEU A 38 13.32 3.13 -15.17
C LEU A 38 12.12 3.65 -15.97
N ALA A 39 11.15 4.28 -15.31
CA ALA A 39 10.03 4.96 -15.96
C ALA A 39 10.52 5.95 -17.01
N GLU A 40 11.44 6.83 -16.63
CA GLU A 40 12.01 7.84 -17.50
C GLU A 40 12.85 7.26 -18.66
N SER A 41 13.70 6.26 -18.38
CA SER A 41 14.65 5.73 -19.38
C SER A 41 14.00 4.80 -20.41
N HIS A 42 12.86 4.19 -20.08
CA HIS A 42 12.25 3.12 -20.88
C HIS A 42 10.78 3.37 -21.24
N ASP A 43 10.27 4.58 -21.03
CA ASP A 43 8.83 4.90 -21.20
C ASP A 43 7.91 3.90 -20.45
N LEU A 44 8.38 3.43 -19.29
CA LEU A 44 7.68 2.44 -18.50
C LEU A 44 6.58 3.14 -17.70
N PHE A 45 5.32 2.69 -17.85
CA PHE A 45 4.20 3.28 -17.13
C PHE A 45 4.15 2.79 -15.68
N VAL A 46 4.12 3.69 -14.70
CA VAL A 46 4.16 3.34 -13.28
C VAL A 46 2.96 3.90 -12.53
N ILE A 47 2.22 3.03 -11.86
CA ILE A 47 1.12 3.38 -10.96
C ILE A 47 1.56 3.10 -9.53
N PHE A 48 1.62 4.13 -8.72
CA PHE A 48 1.79 4.03 -7.28
C PHE A 48 0.41 3.99 -6.61
N ASP A 49 0.05 2.87 -6.00
CA ASP A 49 -1.06 2.77 -5.06
C ASP A 49 -0.57 3.16 -3.67
N GLU A 50 -0.91 4.38 -3.27
CA GLU A 50 -0.50 5.01 -2.02
C GLU A 50 -1.64 5.06 -0.99
N CYS A 51 -2.60 4.12 -1.05
CA CYS A 51 -3.76 4.11 -0.13
C CYS A 51 -3.41 4.06 1.37
N TYR A 52 -2.16 3.73 1.73
CA TYR A 52 -1.68 3.65 3.11
C TYR A 52 -0.66 4.73 3.46
N LEU A 53 -0.48 5.78 2.63
CA LEU A 53 0.61 6.77 2.80
C LEU A 53 0.61 7.49 4.15
N ASP A 54 -0.56 7.66 4.77
CA ASP A 54 -0.67 8.30 6.10
C ASP A 54 -0.43 7.32 7.26
N MET A 55 -0.26 6.04 6.96
CA MET A 55 -0.14 4.94 7.93
C MET A 55 1.29 4.40 7.96
N MET A 56 2.24 5.18 8.46
CA MET A 56 3.66 4.81 8.50
C MET A 56 4.24 5.02 9.90
N PHE A 57 5.24 4.21 10.24
CA PHE A 57 5.88 4.24 11.55
C PHE A 57 7.36 3.85 11.45
N ASN A 58 8.03 3.62 12.59
CA ASN A 58 9.45 3.25 12.67
C ASN A 58 10.41 4.28 12.03
N GLY A 59 10.04 5.56 12.05
CA GLY A 59 10.86 6.65 11.51
C GLY A 59 10.89 6.72 9.99
N LYS A 60 10.03 5.96 9.30
CA LYS A 60 9.87 6.03 7.85
C LYS A 60 9.05 7.25 7.46
N ALA A 61 9.40 7.84 6.32
CA ALA A 61 8.68 8.95 5.71
C ALA A 61 8.23 8.56 4.31
N HIS A 62 7.07 9.08 3.91
CA HIS A 62 6.54 8.84 2.57
C HIS A 62 7.37 9.59 1.55
N ILE A 63 7.81 8.89 0.52
CA ILE A 63 8.50 9.47 -0.63
C ILE A 63 7.51 9.50 -1.79
N SER A 64 6.93 10.67 -2.01
CA SER A 64 5.96 10.87 -3.09
C SER A 64 6.64 10.72 -4.47
N PRO A 65 6.13 9.86 -5.37
CA PRO A 65 6.73 9.61 -6.69
C PRO A 65 6.67 10.84 -7.61
N ILE A 66 5.81 11.80 -7.27
CA ILE A 66 5.57 13.05 -7.99
C ILE A 66 6.27 14.26 -7.33
N ALA A 67 7.08 14.05 -6.28
CA ALA A 67 7.79 15.14 -5.60
C ALA A 67 8.76 15.90 -6.52
N GLY A 68 9.33 15.21 -7.51
CA GLY A 68 10.20 15.80 -8.53
C GLY A 68 9.48 16.40 -9.74
N GLY A 69 8.14 16.42 -9.72
CA GLY A 69 7.31 16.85 -10.85
C GLY A 69 6.44 15.73 -11.43
N LEU A 70 5.39 16.15 -12.15
CA LEU A 70 4.47 15.24 -12.84
C LEU A 70 5.09 14.73 -14.14
N ARG A 71 4.82 13.47 -14.48
CA ARG A 71 5.26 12.81 -15.71
C ARG A 71 4.09 12.04 -16.31
N ASP A 72 4.01 11.98 -17.64
CA ASP A 72 2.88 11.34 -18.34
C ASP A 72 2.77 9.85 -18.03
N ASN A 73 3.89 9.20 -17.74
CA ASN A 73 3.99 7.78 -17.42
C ASN A 73 4.02 7.46 -15.92
N VAL A 74 3.70 8.42 -15.04
CA VAL A 74 3.64 8.19 -13.59
C VAL A 74 2.30 8.66 -13.02
N VAL A 75 1.61 7.77 -12.31
CA VAL A 75 0.33 8.06 -11.64
C VAL A 75 0.45 7.71 -10.16
N ALA A 76 0.09 8.64 -9.29
CA ALA A 76 -0.08 8.38 -7.86
C ALA A 76 -1.58 8.27 -7.53
N CYS A 77 -2.02 7.10 -7.10
CA CYS A 77 -3.37 6.81 -6.66
C CYS A 77 -3.45 6.85 -5.13
N ARG A 78 -4.36 7.65 -4.58
CA ARG A 78 -4.52 7.88 -3.14
C ARG A 78 -5.97 7.73 -2.75
N GLY A 79 -6.21 7.49 -1.46
CA GLY A 79 -7.57 7.34 -0.96
C GLY A 79 -7.69 7.60 0.52
N PHE A 80 -8.90 8.00 0.92
CA PHE A 80 -9.21 8.37 2.31
C PHE A 80 -9.63 7.16 3.15
N SER A 81 -9.95 6.05 2.48
CA SER A 81 -10.59 4.87 3.07
C SER A 81 -9.84 4.29 4.27
N LYS A 82 -8.51 4.27 4.24
CA LYS A 82 -7.70 3.54 5.21
C LYS A 82 -7.39 4.39 6.44
N CYS A 83 -6.81 5.57 6.25
CA CYS A 83 -6.47 6.48 7.34
C CYS A 83 -7.70 6.99 8.10
N MET A 84 -8.81 7.26 7.42
CA MET A 84 -10.04 7.75 8.07
C MET A 84 -11.05 6.66 8.46
N GLY A 85 -10.75 5.38 8.21
CA GLY A 85 -11.69 4.29 8.50
C GLY A 85 -13.00 4.36 7.71
N CYS A 86 -13.04 5.04 6.57
CA CYS A 86 -14.24 5.30 5.77
C CYS A 86 -14.29 4.41 4.51
N GLN A 87 -13.97 3.13 4.61
CA GLN A 87 -13.82 2.26 3.43
C GLN A 87 -15.10 2.15 2.60
N SER A 88 -16.27 2.33 3.21
CA SER A 88 -17.58 2.32 2.55
C SER A 88 -17.89 3.59 1.74
N TRP A 89 -17.13 4.68 1.91
CA TRP A 89 -17.40 5.95 1.23
C TRP A 89 -16.97 5.93 -0.24
N ARG A 90 -16.08 5.00 -0.61
CA ARG A 90 -15.65 4.75 -2.00
C ARG A 90 -15.14 6.02 -2.70
N CYS A 91 -14.32 6.80 -2.00
CA CYS A 91 -13.71 8.02 -2.52
C CYS A 91 -12.18 7.92 -2.51
N GLY A 92 -11.58 8.14 -3.67
CA GLY A 92 -10.14 8.19 -3.90
C GLY A 92 -9.84 9.15 -5.05
N TYR A 93 -8.56 9.38 -5.31
CA TYR A 93 -8.11 10.32 -6.32
C TYR A 93 -6.79 9.87 -6.94
N ALA A 94 -6.53 10.35 -8.16
CA ALA A 94 -5.26 10.14 -8.85
C ALA A 94 -4.58 11.48 -9.11
N ILE A 95 -3.26 11.50 -9.04
CA ILE A 95 -2.43 12.65 -9.39
C ILE A 95 -1.47 12.23 -10.50
N SER A 96 -1.52 12.94 -11.62
CA SER A 96 -0.63 12.80 -12.77
C SER A 96 -0.70 14.07 -13.62
N THR A 97 -0.07 14.09 -14.79
CA THR A 97 -0.21 15.19 -15.76
C THR A 97 -1.64 15.29 -16.29
N GLN A 98 -2.00 16.46 -16.81
CA GLN A 98 -3.32 16.69 -17.38
C GLN A 98 -3.64 15.70 -18.50
N GLY A 99 -2.71 15.43 -19.42
CA GLY A 99 -2.92 14.49 -20.53
C GLY A 99 -3.23 13.08 -20.04
N THR A 100 -2.51 12.60 -19.02
CA THR A 100 -2.74 11.28 -18.43
C THR A 100 -4.07 11.22 -17.69
N ILE A 101 -4.42 12.25 -16.90
CA ILE A 101 -5.72 12.31 -16.21
C ILE A 101 -6.88 12.35 -17.22
N GLU A 102 -6.79 13.14 -18.29
CA GLU A 102 -7.81 13.17 -19.35
C GLU A 102 -7.95 11.80 -20.04
N GLY A 103 -6.84 11.09 -20.27
CA GLY A 103 -6.86 9.73 -20.80
C GLY A 103 -7.58 8.75 -19.86
N MET A 104 -7.31 8.84 -18.55
CA MET A 104 -8.00 8.05 -17.53
C MET A 104 -9.50 8.38 -17.48
N MET A 105 -9.87 9.66 -17.53
CA MET A 105 -11.26 10.11 -17.50
C MET A 105 -12.05 9.60 -18.71
N ARG A 106 -11.48 9.64 -19.92
CA ARG A 106 -12.15 9.09 -21.12
C ARG A 106 -12.52 7.61 -20.98
N MET A 107 -11.67 6.83 -20.29
CA MET A 107 -11.95 5.42 -19.99
C MET A 107 -12.95 5.25 -18.84
N MET A 108 -12.96 6.19 -17.89
CA MET A 108 -13.85 6.17 -16.73
C MET A 108 -15.28 6.59 -17.09
N ASP A 109 -15.47 7.56 -17.99
CA ASP A 109 -16.77 8.11 -18.39
C ASP A 109 -17.86 7.06 -18.69
N PRO A 110 -17.60 5.98 -19.47
CA PRO A 110 -18.61 4.94 -19.71
C PRO A 110 -18.87 4.01 -18.52
N LEU A 111 -17.96 3.97 -17.53
CA LEU A 111 -18.03 3.08 -16.37
C LEU A 111 -18.67 3.78 -15.15
N TYR A 112 -18.33 5.05 -14.95
CA TYR A 112 -18.70 5.78 -13.75
C TYR A 112 -18.63 7.30 -14.00
N ILE A 113 -19.78 7.98 -13.88
CA ILE A 113 -19.93 9.39 -14.30
C ILE A 113 -19.30 10.36 -13.30
N CYS A 114 -19.49 10.14 -11.99
CA CYS A 114 -18.97 11.05 -10.96
C CYS A 114 -18.85 10.38 -9.60
N THR A 115 -17.92 10.86 -8.78
CA THR A 115 -17.80 10.49 -7.37
C THR A 115 -19.07 10.85 -6.61
N ASN A 116 -19.43 10.02 -5.62
CA ASN A 116 -20.67 10.21 -4.85
C ASN A 116 -20.58 11.41 -3.88
N TRP A 117 -21.68 11.67 -3.13
CA TRP A 117 -21.81 12.80 -2.21
C TRP A 117 -20.68 12.95 -1.18
N THR A 118 -19.94 11.87 -0.86
CA THR A 118 -18.81 11.88 0.07
C THR A 118 -17.70 12.84 -0.36
N GLN A 119 -17.58 13.16 -1.65
CA GLN A 119 -16.62 14.16 -2.12
C GLN A 119 -16.85 15.53 -1.48
N HIS A 120 -18.10 15.91 -1.22
CA HIS A 120 -18.44 17.19 -0.60
C HIS A 120 -18.06 17.20 0.87
N ALA A 121 -18.34 16.12 1.59
CA ALA A 121 -17.97 15.98 2.99
C ALA A 121 -16.43 15.99 3.17
N LEU A 122 -15.70 15.30 2.28
CA LEU A 122 -14.25 15.28 2.30
C LEU A 122 -13.67 16.67 1.95
N ALA A 123 -14.20 17.34 0.94
CA ALA A 123 -13.76 18.69 0.57
C ALA A 123 -13.95 19.70 1.72
N GLU A 124 -15.10 19.65 2.41
CA GLU A 124 -15.37 20.48 3.58
C GLU A 124 -14.39 20.18 4.72
N TYR A 125 -14.21 18.90 5.05
CA TYR A 125 -13.32 18.47 6.13
C TYR A 125 -11.88 18.91 5.86
N PHE A 126 -11.32 18.61 4.68
CA PHE A 126 -9.95 19.00 4.35
C PHE A 126 -9.78 20.50 4.15
N GLY A 127 -10.85 21.23 3.78
CA GLY A 127 -10.83 22.69 3.68
C GLY A 127 -10.78 23.42 5.02
N GLN A 128 -11.27 22.80 6.10
CA GLN A 128 -11.44 23.47 7.40
C GLN A 128 -10.69 22.79 8.57
N HIS A 129 -10.32 21.52 8.43
CA HIS A 129 -9.85 20.67 9.52
C HIS A 129 -8.55 19.92 9.18
N GLN A 130 -7.65 20.55 8.42
CA GLN A 130 -6.38 19.93 8.04
C GLN A 130 -5.50 19.57 9.26
N ASP A 131 -5.41 20.45 10.26
CA ASP A 131 -4.62 20.18 11.48
C ASP A 131 -5.18 19.03 12.32
N ASP A 132 -6.51 18.90 12.32
CA ASP A 132 -7.20 17.77 12.96
C ASP A 132 -6.85 16.45 12.24
N PHE A 133 -6.85 16.44 10.90
CA PHE A 133 -6.46 15.26 10.13
C PHE A 133 -5.00 14.84 10.41
N VAL A 134 -4.07 15.79 10.48
CA VAL A 134 -2.66 15.52 10.80
C VAL A 134 -2.53 14.93 12.21
N SER A 135 -3.26 15.49 13.18
CA SER A 135 -3.29 14.99 14.55
C SER A 135 -3.89 13.59 14.64
N HIS A 136 -4.98 13.33 13.89
CA HIS A 136 -5.61 12.03 13.75
C HIS A 136 -4.64 10.99 13.21
N CYS A 137 -3.94 11.27 12.10
CA CYS A 137 -2.97 10.35 11.51
C CYS A 137 -1.80 10.04 12.46
N THR A 138 -1.34 11.04 13.21
CA THR A 138 -0.30 10.86 14.25
C THR A 138 -0.77 9.87 15.32
N ASN A 139 -1.98 10.07 15.86
CA ASN A 139 -2.56 9.20 16.88
C ASN A 139 -2.84 7.79 16.35
N LEU A 140 -3.32 7.69 15.10
CA LEU A 140 -3.53 6.43 14.41
C LEU A 140 -2.22 5.63 14.30
N ASN A 141 -1.12 6.28 13.91
CA ASN A 141 0.18 5.61 13.77
C ASN A 141 0.75 5.12 15.11
N LEU A 142 0.52 5.85 16.20
CA LEU A 142 0.85 5.39 17.55
C LEU A 142 0.01 4.17 17.95
N LEU A 143 -1.29 4.21 17.68
CA LEU A 143 -2.21 3.11 17.97
C LEU A 143 -1.84 1.84 17.18
N LEU A 144 -1.52 1.96 15.89
CA LEU A 144 -1.15 0.82 15.05
C LEU A 144 0.16 0.17 15.52
N GLN A 145 1.16 0.95 15.91
CA GLN A 145 2.41 0.43 16.48
C GLN A 145 2.17 -0.34 17.78
N GLU A 146 1.35 0.21 18.68
CA GLU A 146 1.04 -0.46 19.96
C GLU A 146 0.24 -1.73 19.74
N ASN A 147 -0.76 -1.70 18.84
CA ASN A 147 -1.51 -2.88 18.44
C ASN A 147 -0.59 -3.96 17.86
N TRP A 148 0.34 -3.58 16.99
CA TRP A 148 1.31 -4.52 16.42
C TRP A 148 2.19 -5.15 17.50
N ARG A 149 2.72 -4.36 18.45
CA ARG A 149 3.53 -4.86 19.57
C ARG A 149 2.78 -5.92 20.40
N ILE A 150 1.49 -5.69 20.64
CA ILE A 150 0.63 -6.62 21.38
C ILE A 150 0.36 -7.89 20.55
N LEU A 151 -0.06 -7.72 19.29
CA LEU A 151 -0.41 -8.83 18.40
C LEU A 151 0.80 -9.71 18.08
N SER A 152 1.95 -9.12 17.76
CA SER A 152 3.17 -9.85 17.41
C SER A 152 3.65 -10.72 18.58
N ALA A 153 3.65 -10.18 19.80
CA ALA A 153 3.98 -10.93 21.00
C ALA A 153 2.99 -12.07 21.28
N ALA A 154 1.68 -11.82 21.10
CA ALA A 154 0.64 -12.82 21.30
C ALA A 154 0.76 -13.99 20.30
N PHE A 155 0.95 -13.68 19.01
CA PHE A 155 1.09 -14.68 17.96
C PHE A 155 2.36 -15.52 18.12
N LYS A 156 3.48 -14.87 18.44
CA LYS A 156 4.74 -15.56 18.74
C LYS A 156 4.58 -16.52 19.93
N LYS A 157 3.96 -16.06 21.02
CA LYS A 157 3.71 -16.89 22.21
C LYS A 157 2.76 -18.06 21.93
N ARG A 158 1.68 -17.84 21.18
CA ARG A 158 0.60 -18.83 20.98
C ARG A 158 0.93 -19.87 19.91
N PHE A 159 1.54 -19.44 18.80
CA PHE A 159 1.73 -20.26 17.61
C PHE A 159 3.20 -20.56 17.31
N GLY A 160 4.13 -19.79 17.88
CA GLY A 160 5.55 -19.85 17.53
C GLY A 160 5.86 -19.22 16.17
N TRP A 161 5.00 -18.32 15.70
CA TRP A 161 5.20 -17.62 14.44
C TRP A 161 6.04 -16.38 14.64
N GLU A 162 7.01 -16.18 13.75
CA GLU A 162 7.94 -15.06 13.84
C GLU A 162 7.38 -13.85 13.10
N PRO A 163 7.25 -12.69 13.76
CA PRO A 163 6.74 -11.48 13.13
C PRO A 163 7.69 -10.98 12.05
N LEU A 164 7.11 -10.39 11.02
CA LEU A 164 7.80 -9.59 10.03
C LEU A 164 7.49 -8.13 10.36
N GLU A 165 8.49 -7.40 10.83
CA GLU A 165 8.28 -6.01 11.28
C GLU A 165 7.84 -5.13 10.12
N PRO A 166 6.61 -4.56 10.17
CA PRO A 166 6.13 -3.65 9.15
C PRO A 166 6.73 -2.26 9.38
N ASP A 167 6.82 -1.48 8.31
CA ASP A 167 7.18 -0.06 8.33
C ASP A 167 5.93 0.84 8.29
N GLY A 168 4.75 0.25 8.03
CA GLY A 168 3.49 0.95 7.90
C GLY A 168 2.30 0.01 7.69
N THR A 169 1.19 0.57 7.24
CA THR A 169 -0.11 -0.07 7.04
C THR A 169 -0.81 -0.49 8.34
N MET A 170 -1.90 -1.26 8.21
CA MET A 170 -2.63 -1.91 9.31
C MET A 170 -2.50 -3.43 9.28
N TYR A 171 -1.60 -3.97 8.44
CA TYR A 171 -1.38 -5.40 8.31
C TYR A 171 -0.06 -5.78 8.97
N GLY A 172 -0.04 -7.00 9.50
CA GLY A 172 1.15 -7.61 10.03
C GLY A 172 1.29 -9.00 9.46
N MET A 173 2.50 -9.34 9.02
CA MET A 173 2.81 -10.62 8.40
C MET A 173 3.66 -11.47 9.34
N PHE A 174 3.50 -12.79 9.27
CA PHE A 174 4.21 -13.73 10.13
C PHE A 174 4.83 -14.85 9.30
N LYS A 175 6.05 -15.26 9.67
CA LYS A 175 6.67 -16.50 9.20
C LYS A 175 6.23 -17.64 10.11
N HIS A 176 5.78 -18.73 9.51
CA HIS A 176 5.43 -19.96 10.22
C HIS A 176 6.19 -21.17 9.67
N LYS A 177 6.06 -22.30 10.37
CA LYS A 177 6.63 -23.60 9.98
C LYS A 177 5.55 -24.64 9.67
N ASP A 178 4.28 -24.24 9.68
CA ASP A 178 3.18 -25.09 9.24
C ASP A 178 3.36 -25.46 7.75
N GLU A 179 2.85 -26.62 7.35
CA GLU A 179 3.06 -27.23 6.02
C GLU A 179 2.66 -26.30 4.85
N THR A 180 1.57 -25.57 5.02
CA THR A 180 1.08 -24.55 4.08
C THR A 180 0.46 -23.39 4.84
N ASP A 181 0.32 -22.24 4.19
CA ASP A 181 -0.39 -21.07 4.74
C ASP A 181 -1.84 -21.40 5.11
N ILE A 182 -2.49 -22.28 4.35
CA ILE A 182 -3.85 -22.76 4.67
C ILE A 182 -3.85 -23.58 5.97
N LYS A 183 -2.86 -24.44 6.19
CA LYS A 183 -2.72 -25.17 7.46
C LYS A 183 -2.46 -24.24 8.64
N ALA A 184 -1.67 -23.19 8.44
CA ALA A 184 -1.52 -22.13 9.44
C ALA A 184 -2.86 -21.45 9.77
N CYS A 185 -3.66 -21.12 8.74
CA CYS A 185 -4.99 -20.53 8.90
C CYS A 185 -5.97 -21.46 9.63
N GLU A 186 -6.04 -22.74 9.27
CA GLU A 186 -6.87 -23.75 9.94
C GLU A 186 -6.52 -23.86 11.43
N ARG A 187 -5.22 -23.90 11.76
CA ARG A 187 -4.73 -23.97 13.13
C ARG A 187 -5.07 -22.72 13.94
N ALA A 188 -4.94 -21.53 13.35
CA ALA A 188 -5.36 -20.28 13.99
C ALA A 188 -6.88 -20.26 14.20
N LEU A 189 -7.66 -20.70 13.22
CA LEU A 189 -9.12 -20.75 13.29
C LEU A 189 -9.62 -21.70 14.39
N GLN A 190 -8.98 -22.86 14.55
CA GLN A 190 -9.25 -23.77 15.67
C GLN A 190 -8.95 -23.13 17.04
N ALA A 191 -8.07 -22.14 17.09
CA ALA A 191 -7.80 -21.34 18.28
C ALA A 191 -8.70 -20.10 18.40
N GLY A 192 -9.70 -19.94 17.51
CA GLY A 192 -10.64 -18.81 17.51
C GLY A 192 -10.12 -17.54 16.83
N VAL A 193 -9.03 -17.63 16.03
CA VAL A 193 -8.39 -16.47 15.39
C VAL A 193 -8.50 -16.60 13.87
N GLY A 194 -9.17 -15.65 13.22
CA GLY A 194 -9.23 -15.55 11.76
C GLY A 194 -8.04 -14.78 11.20
N ILE A 195 -7.37 -15.35 10.19
CA ILE A 195 -6.25 -14.74 9.47
C ILE A 195 -6.37 -15.01 7.96
N CYS A 196 -5.57 -14.31 7.17
CA CYS A 196 -5.45 -14.53 5.73
C CYS A 196 -4.14 -15.28 5.43
N PRO A 197 -4.13 -16.28 4.54
CA PRO A 197 -2.90 -16.92 4.10
C PRO A 197 -2.04 -15.94 3.29
N GLY A 198 -0.71 -15.99 3.41
CA GLY A 198 0.20 -15.02 2.78
C GLY A 198 0.35 -15.25 1.27
N ASN A 199 0.34 -16.51 0.84
CA ASN A 199 0.52 -16.92 -0.55
C ASN A 199 -0.49 -16.27 -1.54
N VAL A 200 -1.69 -15.91 -1.10
CA VAL A 200 -2.68 -15.22 -1.96
C VAL A 200 -2.21 -13.85 -2.45
N PHE A 201 -1.23 -13.23 -1.76
CA PHE A 201 -0.65 -11.95 -2.14
C PHE A 201 0.58 -12.09 -3.04
N TYR A 202 1.19 -13.28 -3.10
CA TYR A 202 2.45 -13.50 -3.80
C TYR A 202 2.34 -14.46 -4.98
N GLY A 203 1.18 -15.08 -5.24
CA GLY A 203 0.98 -16.01 -6.36
C GLY A 203 1.86 -17.27 -6.28
N ASP A 204 2.03 -17.98 -7.40
CA ASP A 204 2.91 -19.16 -7.54
C ASP A 204 4.41 -18.78 -7.58
N VAL A 205 4.82 -17.82 -6.77
CA VAL A 205 6.23 -17.42 -6.69
C VAL A 205 6.91 -18.41 -5.74
N ALA A 206 7.82 -19.22 -6.28
CA ALA A 206 8.58 -20.25 -5.57
C ALA A 206 9.37 -19.76 -4.33
N ASN A 207 9.44 -18.44 -4.12
CA ASN A 207 9.93 -17.78 -2.92
C ASN A 207 9.09 -16.51 -2.67
N PRO A 208 8.06 -16.54 -1.80
CA PRO A 208 7.48 -15.30 -1.29
C PRO A 208 8.60 -14.46 -0.64
N PRO A 209 8.54 -13.11 -0.72
CA PRO A 209 9.60 -12.26 -0.21
C PRO A 209 9.82 -12.58 1.26
N LYS A 210 11.07 -12.90 1.60
CA LYS A 210 11.49 -13.33 2.94
C LYS A 210 11.45 -12.19 3.97
N CYS A 211 10.70 -11.12 3.69
CA CYS A 211 10.95 -9.74 4.08
C CYS A 211 12.34 -9.22 3.70
N SER A 212 12.33 -7.94 3.34
CA SER A 212 13.37 -6.95 3.54
C SER A 212 14.53 -7.46 4.39
N GLY A 213 15.72 -7.47 3.77
CA GLY A 213 16.97 -7.54 4.52
C GLY A 213 17.14 -6.33 5.42
#